data_AF-A0A7J7FY96-F1
#
_entry.id   AF-A0A7J7FY96-F1
#
_cell.length_a   1.000
_cell.length_b   1.000
_cell.length_c   1.000
_cell.angle_alpha   90.00
_cell.angle_beta   90.00
_cell.angle_gamma   90.00
#
_symmetry.space_group_name_H-M   'P 1'
#
loop_
_entity.id
_entity.type
_entity.pdbx_description
1 polymer ?
#
loop_
_entity_poly.entity_id
_entity_poly.type
_entity_poly.pdbx_seq_one_letter_code
_entity_poly.pdbx_strand_id
1 'polypeptide(L)'
;MGKFRNLVDTPAGMDEFRRRYNIPNDVTLTLAVVDADRSCTSTTMPFSIASIVKGGVRFPLNPLLCRFFSYFELTPMQISMNTFRVVNGVSVLNDLLDLDLGIWDILHCYSLCRNKGGKTYYVKVRSLDLQLVTELPDNDKHCSDFLQVGGNWEFAAEEVG
;
A
#
# COMPACT_ATOMS: atom_id res chain seq x y z
N MET A 1 -17.37 12.19 5.84
CA MET A 1 -16.08 11.99 6.53
C MET A 1 -15.71 10.53 6.39
N GLY A 2 -14.52 10.22 5.85
CA GLY A 2 -14.07 8.84 5.83
C GLY A 2 -13.58 8.38 7.20
N LYS A 3 -13.52 7.06 7.37
CA LYS A 3 -13.38 6.37 8.65
C LYS A 3 -12.08 6.64 9.41
N PHE A 4 -11.07 7.19 8.75
CA PHE A 4 -9.71 7.33 9.31
C PHE A 4 -9.16 8.76 9.27
N ARG A 5 -9.91 9.73 8.73
CA ARG A 5 -9.48 11.13 8.67
C ARG A 5 -9.13 11.71 10.05
N ASN A 6 -9.94 11.36 11.05
CA ASN A 6 -9.78 11.78 12.44
C ASN A 6 -8.47 11.30 13.10
N LEU A 7 -7.73 10.38 12.47
CA LEU A 7 -6.42 9.96 12.94
C LEU A 7 -5.33 11.00 12.62
N VAL A 8 -5.55 11.88 11.64
CA VAL A 8 -4.51 12.73 11.03
C VAL A 8 -4.97 14.16 10.74
N ASP A 9 -6.18 14.54 11.17
CA ASP A 9 -6.76 15.86 10.90
C ASP A 9 -6.33 16.95 11.91
N THR A 10 -5.56 16.57 12.92
CA THR A 10 -4.91 17.48 13.87
C THR A 10 -3.40 17.24 13.87
N PRO A 11 -2.57 18.25 14.21
CA PRO A 11 -1.12 18.06 14.33
C PRO A 11 -0.75 16.94 15.32
N ALA A 12 -1.37 16.92 16.50
CA ALA A 12 -1.14 15.87 17.50
C ALA A 12 -1.55 14.47 17.01
N GLY A 13 -2.66 14.38 16.25
CA GLY A 13 -3.08 13.14 15.60
C GLY A 13 -2.07 12.67 14.55
N MET A 14 -1.58 13.58 13.71
CA MET A 14 -0.54 13.28 12.73
C MET A 14 0.74 12.78 13.40
N ASP A 15 1.19 13.41 14.49
CA ASP A 15 2.38 12.98 15.23
C ASP A 15 2.22 11.59 15.86
N GLU A 16 1.07 11.31 16.47
CA GLU A 16 0.73 9.98 16.99
C GLU A 16 0.67 8.94 15.85
N PHE A 17 0.06 9.29 14.72
CA PHE A 17 -0.02 8.43 13.54
C PHE A 17 1.38 8.07 13.03
N ARG A 18 2.28 9.07 12.91
CA ARG A 18 3.68 8.86 12.51
C ARG A 18 4.39 7.91 13.46
N ARG A 19 4.28 8.11 14.78
CA ARG A 19 4.88 7.22 15.77
C ARG A 19 4.31 5.80 15.68
N ARG A 20 3.00 5.66 15.61
CA ARG A 20 2.32 4.36 15.58
C ARG A 20 2.69 3.50 14.38
N TYR A 21 2.94 4.12 13.22
CA TYR A 21 3.30 3.42 11.99
C TYR A 21 4.79 3.52 11.62
N ASN A 22 5.62 3.97 12.56
CA ASN A 22 7.08 4.13 12.40
C ASN A 22 7.47 4.92 11.14
N ILE A 23 6.78 6.03 10.88
CA ILE A 23 7.01 6.81 9.65
C ILE A 23 8.27 7.67 9.82
N PRO A 24 9.29 7.51 8.95
CA PRO A 24 10.54 8.27 9.02
C PRO A 24 10.37 9.78 8.90
N ASN A 25 11.27 10.55 9.53
CA ASN A 25 11.23 12.03 9.56
C ASN A 25 11.41 12.69 8.19
N ASP A 26 12.07 12.02 7.27
CA ASP A 26 12.28 12.42 5.88
C ASP A 26 11.13 12.02 4.94
N VAL A 27 10.08 11.39 5.46
CA VAL A 27 8.81 11.16 4.76
C VAL A 27 7.79 12.21 5.18
N THR A 28 7.31 13.00 4.22
CA THR A 28 6.31 14.04 4.48
C THR A 28 4.90 13.48 4.30
N LEU A 29 3.98 13.84 5.19
CA LEU A 29 2.57 13.43 5.14
C LEU A 29 1.69 14.67 5.14
N THR A 30 0.90 14.84 4.09
CA THR A 30 -0.07 15.93 4.01
C THR A 30 -1.46 15.35 3.83
N LEU A 31 -2.37 15.59 4.78
CA LEU A 31 -3.75 15.18 4.66
C LEU A 31 -4.41 15.91 3.48
N ALA A 32 -4.95 15.14 2.54
CA ALA A 32 -5.65 15.70 1.41
C ALA A 32 -6.91 16.45 1.86
N VAL A 33 -7.19 17.57 1.18
CA VAL A 33 -8.49 18.25 1.32
C VAL A 33 -9.61 17.35 0.79
N VAL A 34 -10.83 17.58 1.27
CA VAL A 34 -12.00 16.85 0.78
C VAL A 34 -12.13 17.10 -0.72
N ASP A 35 -12.42 16.04 -1.49
CA ASP A 35 -12.53 16.05 -2.95
C ASP A 35 -11.27 16.42 -3.74
N ALA A 36 -10.09 16.39 -3.10
CA ALA A 36 -8.82 16.52 -3.81
C ALA A 36 -8.64 15.44 -4.88
N ASP A 37 -7.94 15.80 -5.96
CA ASP A 37 -7.52 14.84 -6.97
C ASP A 37 -6.57 13.79 -6.37
N ARG A 38 -6.77 12.54 -6.78
CA ARG A 38 -6.01 11.36 -6.33
C ARG A 38 -4.84 11.05 -7.26
N SER A 39 -4.40 12.02 -8.03
CA SER A 39 -3.24 11.92 -8.90
C SER A 39 -1.95 12.07 -8.09
N CYS A 40 -0.89 11.43 -8.57
CA CYS A 40 0.46 11.74 -8.15
C CYS A 40 0.85 13.13 -8.67
N THR A 41 1.72 13.81 -7.93
CA THR A 41 2.38 15.04 -8.37
C THR A 41 3.83 14.73 -8.72
N SER A 42 4.60 15.73 -9.14
CA SER A 42 6.04 15.57 -9.37
C SER A 42 6.83 15.23 -8.11
N THR A 43 6.27 15.45 -6.91
CA THR A 43 6.98 15.29 -5.63
C THR A 43 6.22 14.44 -4.60
N THR A 44 4.97 14.07 -4.87
CA THR A 44 4.13 13.32 -3.93
C THR A 44 3.34 12.20 -4.59
N MET A 45 3.16 11.13 -3.83
CA MET A 45 2.33 9.98 -4.21
C MET A 45 1.15 9.88 -3.23
N PRO A 46 -0.09 9.74 -3.71
CA PRO A 46 -1.24 9.56 -2.84
C PRO A 46 -1.31 8.13 -2.30
N PHE A 47 -1.49 8.00 -0.99
CA PHE A 47 -1.79 6.74 -0.30
C PHE A 47 -3.06 6.89 0.51
N SER A 48 -4.01 5.94 0.35
CA SER A 48 -5.17 5.91 1.22
C SER A 48 -4.74 5.73 2.68
N ILE A 49 -5.38 6.40 3.64
CA ILE A 49 -5.03 6.21 5.06
C ILE A 49 -5.23 4.74 5.45
N ALA A 50 -6.26 4.10 4.88
CA ALA A 50 -6.55 2.70 5.10
C ALA A 50 -5.44 1.75 4.62
N SER A 51 -4.65 2.07 3.58
CA SER A 51 -3.56 1.17 3.15
C SER A 51 -2.43 1.11 4.18
N ILE A 52 -2.21 2.19 4.93
CA ILE A 52 -1.25 2.22 6.04
C ILE A 52 -1.83 1.48 7.26
N VAL A 53 -3.08 1.78 7.64
CA VAL A 53 -3.73 1.24 8.84
C VAL A 53 -4.07 -0.25 8.70
N LYS A 54 -4.58 -0.66 7.54
CA LYS A 54 -5.16 -2.01 7.30
C LYS A 54 -4.47 -2.81 6.21
N GLY A 55 -3.78 -2.14 5.28
CA GLY A 55 -3.07 -2.78 4.16
C GLY A 55 -1.62 -3.13 4.49
N GLY A 56 -1.12 -2.68 5.65
CA GLY A 56 0.25 -2.95 6.07
C GLY A 56 1.31 -2.12 5.36
N VAL A 57 0.93 -1.06 4.63
CA VAL A 57 1.91 -0.17 4.00
C VAL A 57 2.78 0.51 5.06
N ARG A 58 4.10 0.44 4.87
CA ARG A 58 5.13 1.13 5.67
C ARG A 58 6.05 1.91 4.74
N PHE A 59 6.78 2.87 5.30
CA PHE A 59 7.71 3.72 4.56
C PHE A 59 9.12 3.57 5.16
N PRO A 60 10.18 3.47 4.33
CA PRO A 60 10.14 3.29 2.88
C PRO A 60 9.32 2.07 2.45
N LEU A 61 8.79 2.09 1.22
CA LEU A 61 7.95 1.01 0.73
C LEU A 61 8.73 -0.30 0.70
N ASN A 62 7.99 -1.39 0.91
CA ASN A 62 8.54 -2.72 0.72
C ASN A 62 9.03 -2.88 -0.75
N PRO A 63 10.26 -3.36 -1.00
CA PRO A 63 10.79 -3.48 -2.36
C PRO A 63 9.94 -4.35 -3.30
N LEU A 64 9.30 -5.41 -2.78
CA LEU A 64 8.39 -6.24 -3.57
C LEU A 64 7.12 -5.48 -3.96
N LEU A 65 6.62 -4.60 -3.08
CA LEU A 65 5.51 -3.70 -3.39
C LEU A 65 5.89 -2.65 -4.43
N CYS A 66 7.09 -2.08 -4.37
CA CYS A 66 7.62 -1.19 -5.42
C CYS A 66 7.71 -1.90 -6.78
N ARG A 67 8.29 -3.10 -6.81
CA ARG A 67 8.36 -3.93 -8.03
C ARG A 67 6.98 -4.26 -8.57
N PHE A 68 6.02 -4.55 -7.70
CA PHE A 68 4.63 -4.80 -8.09
C PHE A 68 3.99 -3.58 -8.77
N PHE A 69 4.16 -2.38 -8.20
CA PHE A 69 3.66 -1.15 -8.80
C PHE A 69 4.34 -0.83 -10.14
N SER A 70 5.66 -0.95 -10.20
CA SER A 70 6.44 -0.72 -11.42
C SER A 70 6.02 -1.66 -12.55
N TYR A 71 5.93 -2.96 -12.28
CA TYR A 71 5.60 -3.96 -13.30
C TYR A 71 4.20 -3.77 -13.91
N PHE A 72 3.22 -3.39 -13.10
CA PHE A 72 1.84 -3.20 -13.56
C PHE A 72 1.49 -1.75 -13.93
N GLU A 73 2.44 -0.83 -13.79
CA GLU A 73 2.22 0.61 -13.96
C GLU A 73 1.02 1.12 -13.12
N LEU A 74 0.96 0.68 -11.86
CA LEU A 74 -0.13 1.02 -10.93
C LEU A 74 0.33 1.94 -9.82
N THR A 75 -0.57 2.80 -9.37
CA THR A 75 -0.38 3.62 -8.17
C THR A 75 -1.02 2.96 -6.94
N PRO A 76 -0.61 3.35 -5.72
CA PRO A 76 -1.21 2.86 -4.48
C PRO A 76 -2.74 3.07 -4.40
N MET A 77 -3.26 4.09 -5.08
CA MET A 77 -4.70 4.39 -5.13
C MET A 77 -5.49 3.47 -6.08
N GLN A 78 -4.80 2.69 -6.93
CA GLN A 78 -5.40 1.82 -7.93
C GLN A 78 -5.46 0.36 -7.51
N ILE A 79 -5.01 -0.03 -6.32
CA ILE A 79 -5.08 -1.42 -5.87
C ILE A 79 -5.99 -1.62 -4.66
N SER A 80 -6.51 -2.83 -4.51
CA SER A 80 -7.35 -3.21 -3.38
C SER A 80 -6.54 -3.40 -2.09
N MET A 81 -7.21 -3.31 -0.94
CA MET A 81 -6.58 -3.57 0.36
C MET A 81 -6.00 -4.98 0.44
N ASN A 82 -6.69 -5.97 -0.12
CA ASN A 82 -6.21 -7.35 -0.15
C ASN A 82 -5.00 -7.52 -1.07
N THR A 83 -4.85 -6.69 -2.10
CA THR A 83 -3.61 -6.66 -2.89
C THR A 83 -2.42 -6.21 -2.05
N PHE A 84 -2.56 -5.12 -1.28
CA PHE A 84 -1.50 -4.70 -0.36
C PHE A 84 -1.12 -5.81 0.62
N ARG A 85 -2.12 -6.47 1.22
CA ARG A 85 -1.91 -7.57 2.18
C ARG A 85 -1.20 -8.77 1.56
N VAL A 86 -1.55 -9.15 0.33
CA VAL A 86 -0.89 -10.26 -0.36
C VAL A 86 0.57 -9.93 -0.62
N VAL A 87 0.87 -8.77 -1.22
CA VAL A 87 2.25 -8.43 -1.58
C VAL A 87 3.12 -8.24 -0.34
N ASN A 88 2.64 -7.50 0.67
CA ASN A 88 3.35 -7.34 1.94
C ASN A 88 3.48 -8.68 2.70
N GLY A 89 2.43 -9.51 2.67
CA GLY A 89 2.44 -10.83 3.31
C GLY A 89 3.47 -11.77 2.69
N VAL A 90 3.63 -11.74 1.36
CA VAL A 90 4.71 -12.48 0.67
C VAL A 90 6.09 -11.98 1.10
N SER A 91 6.29 -10.67 1.24
CA SER A 91 7.58 -10.19 1.75
C SER A 91 7.83 -10.61 3.19
N VAL A 92 6.81 -10.61 4.05
CA VAL A 92 6.96 -11.11 5.43
C VAL A 92 7.26 -12.61 5.43
N LEU A 93 6.66 -13.39 4.52
CA LEU A 93 7.01 -14.81 4.35
C LEU A 93 8.46 -15.00 3.91
N ASN A 94 8.96 -14.15 3.00
CA ASN A 94 10.38 -14.16 2.62
C ASN A 94 11.28 -13.97 3.83
N ASP A 95 11.01 -12.95 4.64
CA ASP A 95 11.82 -12.66 5.84
C ASP A 95 11.74 -13.78 6.89
N LEU A 96 10.57 -14.37 7.09
CA LEU A 96 10.35 -15.40 8.10
C LEU A 96 10.93 -16.77 7.73
N LEU A 97 10.95 -17.10 6.44
CA LEU A 97 11.32 -18.42 5.93
C LEU A 97 12.61 -18.42 5.13
N ASP A 98 13.30 -17.29 5.05
CA ASP A 98 14.52 -17.10 4.24
C ASP A 98 14.29 -17.49 2.76
N LEU A 99 13.22 -16.94 2.18
CA LEU A 99 12.84 -17.14 0.78
C LEU A 99 13.09 -15.89 -0.06
N ASP A 100 13.12 -16.06 -1.38
CA ASP A 100 13.21 -14.97 -2.36
C ASP A 100 12.02 -15.00 -3.34
N LEU A 101 10.79 -15.07 -2.80
CA LEU A 101 9.58 -15.03 -3.62
C LEU A 101 9.44 -13.63 -4.24
N GLY A 102 9.38 -13.60 -5.56
CA GLY A 102 9.29 -12.38 -6.34
C GLY A 102 7.90 -12.15 -6.93
N ILE A 103 7.84 -11.19 -7.85
CA ILE A 103 6.61 -10.88 -8.58
C ILE A 103 6.12 -12.08 -9.40
N TRP A 104 7.02 -12.87 -9.98
CA TRP A 104 6.64 -14.03 -10.78
C TRP A 104 5.95 -15.12 -9.96
N ASP A 105 6.39 -15.34 -8.72
CA ASP A 105 5.73 -16.27 -7.79
C ASP A 105 4.33 -15.78 -7.42
N ILE A 106 4.19 -14.47 -7.19
CA ILE A 106 2.87 -13.85 -7.01
C ILE A 106 1.99 -14.06 -8.25
N LEU A 107 2.51 -13.90 -9.47
CA LEU A 107 1.74 -14.10 -10.71
C LEU A 107 1.43 -15.56 -11.00
N HIS A 108 2.24 -16.48 -10.47
CA HIS A 108 1.99 -17.92 -10.51
C HIS A 108 0.81 -18.30 -9.60
N CYS A 109 0.72 -17.69 -8.41
CA CYS A 109 -0.32 -17.99 -7.42
C CYS A 109 -1.61 -17.16 -7.61
N TYR A 110 -1.49 -15.95 -8.16
CA TYR A 110 -2.57 -14.97 -8.26
C TYR A 110 -2.69 -14.38 -9.68
N SER A 111 -3.92 -14.00 -10.05
CA SER A 111 -4.24 -13.24 -11.25
C SER A 111 -4.60 -11.81 -10.90
N LEU A 112 -3.94 -10.83 -11.53
CA LEU A 112 -4.39 -9.44 -11.43
C LEU A 112 -5.69 -9.26 -12.20
N CYS A 113 -6.73 -8.82 -11.52
CA CYS A 113 -8.06 -8.60 -12.04
C CYS A 113 -8.45 -7.14 -11.85
N ARG A 114 -9.28 -6.61 -12.77
CA ARG A 114 -9.84 -5.27 -12.65
C ARG A 114 -11.28 -5.35 -12.15
N ASN A 115 -11.66 -4.45 -11.24
CA ASN A 115 -13.06 -4.35 -10.80
C ASN A 115 -13.96 -3.87 -11.94
N LYS A 116 -15.11 -4.52 -12.12
CA LYS A 116 -16.05 -4.29 -13.24
C LYS A 116 -16.57 -2.84 -13.34
N GLY A 117 -16.51 -2.07 -12.25
CA GLY A 117 -17.01 -0.70 -12.18
C GLY A 117 -15.97 0.38 -11.86
N GLY A 118 -14.65 0.10 -11.95
CA GLY A 118 -13.66 1.06 -11.44
C GLY A 118 -12.25 1.01 -12.03
N LYS A 119 -11.43 1.95 -11.54
CA LYS A 119 -9.97 2.05 -11.78
C LYS A 119 -9.15 1.23 -10.77
N THR A 120 -9.80 0.38 -9.96
CA THR A 120 -9.14 -0.46 -8.95
C THR A 120 -8.89 -1.87 -9.46
N TYR A 121 -7.70 -2.37 -9.17
CA TYR A 121 -7.22 -3.72 -9.44
C TYR A 121 -7.13 -4.52 -8.14
N TYR A 122 -7.35 -5.82 -8.25
CA TYR A 122 -7.24 -6.75 -7.14
C TYR A 122 -6.55 -8.03 -7.60
N VAL A 123 -5.86 -8.70 -6.69
CA VAL A 123 -5.30 -10.03 -6.96
C VAL A 123 -6.32 -11.09 -6.61
N LYS A 124 -6.53 -12.05 -7.50
CA LYS A 124 -7.43 -13.18 -7.32
C LYS A 124 -6.61 -14.46 -7.28
N VAL A 125 -6.78 -15.27 -6.24
CA VAL A 125 -6.14 -16.59 -6.14
C VAL A 125 -6.49 -17.44 -7.38
N ARG A 126 -5.49 -18.07 -8.00
CA ARG A 126 -5.68 -18.95 -9.17
C ARG A 126 -6.14 -20.35 -8.75
N SER A 127 -5.55 -20.90 -7.69
CA SER A 127 -5.94 -22.14 -7.03
C SER A 127 -5.73 -22.00 -5.52
N LEU A 128 -6.64 -22.53 -4.71
CA LEU A 128 -6.51 -22.50 -3.25
C LEU A 128 -5.25 -23.23 -2.77
N ASP A 129 -4.80 -24.25 -3.52
CA ASP A 129 -3.58 -25.00 -3.23
C ASP A 129 -2.30 -24.18 -3.41
N LEU A 130 -2.38 -23.05 -4.13
CA LEU A 130 -1.26 -22.14 -4.42
C LEU A 130 -1.33 -20.85 -3.61
N GLN A 131 -2.29 -20.71 -2.69
CA GLN A 131 -2.50 -19.47 -1.96
C GLN A 131 -1.39 -19.24 -0.93
N LEU A 132 -0.54 -18.22 -1.17
CA LEU A 132 0.57 -17.85 -0.27
C LEU A 132 0.09 -17.15 1.00
N VAL A 133 -0.87 -16.23 0.86
CA VAL A 133 -1.45 -15.46 1.96
C VAL A 133 -2.92 -15.83 2.13
N THR A 134 -3.26 -16.38 3.29
CA THR A 134 -4.58 -16.90 3.65
C THR A 134 -5.34 -15.96 4.60
N GLU A 135 -6.59 -16.31 4.92
CA GLU A 135 -7.44 -15.62 5.92
C GLU A 135 -7.60 -14.10 5.70
N LEU A 136 -7.57 -13.68 4.43
CA LEU A 136 -7.78 -12.29 4.07
C LEU A 136 -9.22 -11.86 4.43
N PRO A 137 -9.41 -10.72 5.12
CA PRO A 137 -10.73 -10.21 5.43
C PRO A 137 -11.58 -9.98 4.17
N ASP A 138 -12.89 -10.23 4.30
CA ASP A 138 -13.85 -9.90 3.27
C ASP A 138 -13.96 -8.39 3.06
N ASN A 139 -13.78 -7.98 1.80
CA ASN A 139 -13.89 -6.63 1.23
C ASN A 139 -13.92 -5.46 2.24
N ASP A 140 -12.75 -4.84 2.45
CA ASP A 140 -12.70 -3.52 3.08
C ASP A 140 -13.18 -2.46 2.07
N LYS A 141 -14.32 -1.82 2.38
CA LYS A 141 -14.87 -0.70 1.60
C LYS A 141 -13.81 0.39 1.41
N HIS A 142 -13.79 0.97 0.20
CA HIS A 142 -12.90 2.06 -0.17
C HIS A 142 -12.92 3.18 0.87
N CYS A 143 -11.74 3.51 1.41
CA CYS A 143 -11.55 4.73 2.18
C CYS A 143 -11.35 5.89 1.20
N SER A 144 -12.14 6.94 1.35
CA SER A 144 -12.00 8.15 0.53
C SER A 144 -10.83 9.02 0.93
N ASP A 145 -10.40 8.91 2.19
CA ASP A 145 -9.35 9.76 2.75
C ASP A 145 -7.96 9.22 2.39
N PHE A 146 -7.09 10.13 1.99
CA PHE A 146 -5.73 9.80 1.59
C PHE A 146 -4.75 10.89 2.05
N LEU A 147 -3.50 10.49 2.14
CA LEU A 147 -2.36 11.37 2.39
C LEU A 147 -1.62 11.57 1.07
N GLN A 148 -1.21 12.80 0.78
CA GLN A 148 -0.14 13.06 -0.18
C GLN A 148 1.19 12.82 0.55
N VAL A 149 1.95 11.83 0.09
CA VAL A 149 3.19 11.40 0.71
C VAL A 149 4.37 11.82 -0.15
N GLY A 150 5.34 12.53 0.41
CA GLY A 150 6.55 12.99 -0.28
C GLY A 150 7.83 12.64 0.49
N GLY A 151 8.97 13.08 -0.04
CA GLY A 151 10.28 12.74 0.52
C GLY A 151 10.70 11.29 0.23
N ASN A 152 11.44 10.66 1.14
CA ASN A 152 12.03 9.32 0.95
C ASN A 152 11.04 8.18 1.26
N TRP A 153 9.88 8.20 0.60
CA TRP A 153 8.81 7.22 0.85
C TRP A 153 8.96 5.94 0.03
N GLU A 154 9.62 5.99 -1.12
CA GLU A 154 9.72 4.85 -2.05
C GLU A 154 10.91 3.95 -1.75
N PHE A 155 12.10 4.54 -1.59
CA PHE A 155 13.36 3.84 -1.38
C PHE A 155 14.01 4.28 -0.06
N ALA A 156 14.74 3.37 0.59
CA ALA A 156 15.53 3.73 1.75
C ALA A 156 16.66 4.69 1.35
N ALA A 157 17.09 5.54 2.28
CA ALA A 157 18.11 6.56 2.04
C ALA A 157 19.47 5.99 1.55
N GLU A 158 19.71 4.68 1.65
CA GLU A 158 20.94 4.00 1.24
C GLU A 158 20.88 3.35 -0.16
N GLU A 159 19.73 3.40 -0.85
CA GLU A 159 19.58 2.77 -2.19
C GLU A 159 19.86 3.73 -3.36
N VAL A 160 20.35 4.94 -3.09
CA VAL A 160 20.78 5.92 -4.10
C VAL A 160 22.31 5.90 -4.18
N GLY A 161 22.84 4.82 -4.74
CA GLY A 161 24.27 4.63 -5.04
C GLY A 161 24.52 4.48 -6.52
#